data_AF-G7GSG4-F1
#
_entry.id   AF-G7GSG4-F1
#
_cell.length_a   1.000
_cell.length_b   1.000
_cell.length_c   1.000
_cell.angle_alpha   90.00
_cell.angle_beta   90.00
_cell.angle_gamma   90.00
#
_symmetry.space_group_name_H-M   'P 1'
#
loop_
_entity.id
_entity.type
_entity.pdbx_description
1 polymer ?
#
loop_
_entity_poly.entity_id
_entity_poly.type
_entity_poly.pdbx_seq_one_letter_code
_entity_poly.pdbx_strand_id
1 'polypeptide(L)'
;MSPVLDAVSVIAAKRDGCELTDEQITWIVDRYTRADGVAEEQMSALLMAIYLRGMTDREIVTWTQSMIDSGTRMDFGELRRDGRPLTTVDKHSTGGVGDKITLPLAPLVASFGVAVPQLSGRGLGHTGGTLDKLESIPGWRADLTTAQLYSQLESVGAVVCAAGADLAPADRKLYALRDVTGTVESIPLIAASIMSKKIAEGTGALVLDVKTGSGAFLSSPDDARRLAKTMVSLGTAAGVRTTALLTDMSTPLGLTAGNAVEVAESLEVLSGGGPADVVELTLALAREMLDAAGLPDADPAAHLANGRAMDTWRAMIAAQGGDPDAPLPVAPHIEVVRAPTSGVLRSLDAMAVGVAAWRLGAGRAVPGAGVQSEAGVVLHAKPGDTVTAGAPLYSLHTRTPGAIGGAVAALDGAAVISPPGSATEDDSRPLTGPLVLDRVTV
;
A
#
# COMPACT_ATOMS: atom_id res chain seq x y z
N MET A 1 -41.91 18.63 11.16
CA MET A 1 -40.70 18.73 12.01
C MET A 1 -39.71 17.74 11.42
N SER A 2 -38.54 18.19 10.96
CA SER A 2 -37.48 17.24 10.61
C SER A 2 -37.16 16.41 11.86
N PRO A 3 -37.06 15.08 11.76
CA PRO A 3 -36.73 14.25 12.90
C PRO A 3 -35.42 14.74 13.52
N VAL A 4 -35.37 14.82 14.86
CA VAL A 4 -34.13 15.14 15.56
C VAL A 4 -33.16 13.98 15.29
N LEU A 5 -32.04 14.28 14.65
CA LEU A 5 -30.98 13.30 14.44
C LEU A 5 -30.16 13.14 15.72
N ASP A 6 -30.00 11.90 16.16
CA ASP A 6 -29.15 11.51 17.28
C ASP A 6 -28.41 10.20 16.95
N ALA A 7 -27.27 9.99 17.60
CA ALA A 7 -26.41 8.84 17.31
C ALA A 7 -27.10 7.50 17.56
N VAL A 8 -27.92 7.40 18.61
CA VAL A 8 -28.58 6.13 19.00
C VAL A 8 -29.58 5.71 17.92
N SER A 9 -30.36 6.66 17.39
CA SER A 9 -31.30 6.39 16.30
C SER A 9 -30.61 5.95 15.02
N VAL A 10 -29.46 6.55 14.66
CA VAL A 10 -28.67 6.14 13.48
C VAL A 10 -28.07 4.74 13.66
N ILE A 11 -27.49 4.48 14.83
CA ILE A 11 -26.94 3.15 15.18
C ILE A 11 -28.03 2.08 15.13
N ALA A 12 -29.19 2.34 15.74
CA ALA A 12 -30.31 1.40 15.76
C ALA A 12 -30.80 1.07 14.34
N ALA A 13 -30.96 2.09 13.48
CA ALA A 13 -31.35 1.89 12.09
C ALA A 13 -30.36 0.97 11.35
N LYS A 14 -29.05 1.23 11.43
CA LYS A 14 -28.05 0.37 10.76
C LYS A 14 -28.01 -1.03 11.38
N ARG A 15 -28.02 -1.15 12.71
CA ARG A 15 -28.03 -2.45 13.42
C ARG A 15 -29.19 -3.34 12.97
N ASP A 16 -30.36 -2.74 12.78
CA ASP A 16 -31.60 -3.42 12.37
C ASP A 16 -31.67 -3.68 10.85
N GLY A 17 -30.59 -3.36 10.13
CA GLY A 17 -30.45 -3.64 8.70
C GLY A 17 -31.10 -2.60 7.79
N CYS A 18 -31.51 -1.45 8.32
CA CYS A 18 -32.02 -0.36 7.50
C CYS A 18 -30.88 0.36 6.76
N GLU A 19 -31.21 0.85 5.57
CA GLU A 19 -30.36 1.78 4.84
C GLU A 19 -30.43 3.17 5.49
N LEU A 20 -29.27 3.79 5.74
CA LEU A 20 -29.15 5.12 6.35
C LEU A 20 -29.34 6.22 5.32
N THR A 21 -30.14 7.24 5.61
CA THR A 21 -30.31 8.38 4.70
C THR A 21 -29.04 9.22 4.55
N ASP A 22 -28.95 10.02 3.49
CA ASP A 22 -27.80 10.92 3.28
C ASP A 22 -27.64 11.91 4.44
N GLU A 23 -28.75 12.38 5.00
CA GLU A 23 -28.77 13.30 6.14
C GLU A 23 -28.21 12.63 7.40
N GLN A 24 -28.55 11.35 7.65
CA GLN A 24 -28.02 10.58 8.79
C GLN A 24 -26.51 10.38 8.68
N ILE A 25 -26.02 10.01 7.49
CA ILE A 25 -24.58 9.79 7.24
C ILE A 25 -23.80 11.09 7.38
N THR A 26 -24.25 12.15 6.70
CA THR A 26 -23.59 13.46 6.73
C THR A 26 -23.53 13.98 8.16
N TRP A 27 -24.64 13.90 8.90
CA TRP A 27 -24.72 14.35 10.29
C TRP A 27 -23.77 13.57 11.20
N ILE A 28 -23.76 12.23 11.14
CA ILE A 28 -22.99 11.44 12.10
C ILE A 28 -21.48 11.51 11.86
N VAL A 29 -21.06 11.54 10.58
CA VAL A 29 -19.65 11.73 10.22
C VAL A 29 -19.17 13.11 10.64
N ASP A 30 -19.95 14.16 10.39
CA ASP A 30 -19.61 15.53 10.75
C ASP A 30 -19.47 15.72 12.27
N ARG A 31 -20.49 15.30 13.03
CA ARG A 31 -20.53 15.41 14.49
C ARG A 31 -19.42 14.63 15.17
N TYR A 32 -19.15 13.41 14.71
CA TYR A 32 -18.02 12.64 15.20
C TYR A 32 -16.69 13.32 14.88
N THR A 33 -16.53 13.85 13.67
CA THR A 33 -15.30 14.53 13.26
C THR A 33 -15.01 15.74 14.15
N ARG A 34 -16.03 16.58 14.38
CA ARG A 34 -15.96 17.78 15.24
C ARG A 34 -15.92 17.50 16.74
N ALA A 35 -16.05 16.24 17.16
CA ALA A 35 -16.17 15.84 18.57
C ALA A 35 -17.35 16.55 19.27
N ASP A 36 -18.48 16.66 18.58
CA ASP A 36 -19.66 17.39 19.03
C ASP A 36 -20.88 16.48 19.02
N GLY A 37 -21.22 15.91 20.19
CA GLY A 37 -22.44 15.12 20.37
C GLY A 37 -22.40 13.67 19.89
N VAL A 38 -21.27 13.19 19.37
CA VAL A 38 -21.04 11.75 19.03
C VAL A 38 -19.75 11.27 19.70
N ALA A 39 -19.88 10.34 20.65
CA ALA A 39 -18.76 9.74 21.37
C ALA A 39 -18.11 8.58 20.61
N GLU A 40 -16.89 8.17 21.01
CA GLU A 40 -16.18 7.05 20.38
C GLU A 40 -16.90 5.71 20.55
N GLU A 41 -17.57 5.51 21.69
CA GLU A 41 -18.38 4.32 21.97
C GLU A 41 -19.60 4.24 21.05
N GLN A 42 -20.17 5.40 20.67
CA GLN A 42 -21.29 5.46 19.75
C GLN A 42 -20.84 5.21 18.31
N MET A 43 -19.74 5.84 17.90
CA MET A 43 -19.19 5.63 16.57
C MET A 43 -18.69 4.20 16.39
N SER A 44 -18.04 3.60 17.40
CA SER A 44 -17.62 2.19 17.34
C SER A 44 -18.80 1.23 17.23
N ALA A 45 -19.91 1.49 17.93
CA ALA A 45 -21.14 0.73 17.77
C ALA A 45 -21.72 0.83 16.35
N LEU A 46 -21.69 2.01 15.73
CA LEU A 46 -22.10 2.18 14.33
C LEU A 46 -21.17 1.43 13.37
N LEU A 47 -19.85 1.54 13.56
CA LEU A 47 -18.86 0.85 12.74
C LEU A 47 -19.02 -0.67 12.80
N MET A 48 -19.32 -1.22 13.98
CA MET A 48 -19.64 -2.65 14.12
C MET A 48 -20.96 -3.01 13.45
N ALA A 49 -21.98 -2.15 13.53
CA ALA A 49 -23.23 -2.36 12.80
C ALA A 49 -23.00 -2.37 11.28
N ILE A 50 -22.17 -1.47 10.75
CA ILE A 50 -21.74 -1.44 9.34
C ILE A 50 -20.95 -2.69 9.00
N TYR A 51 -20.03 -3.13 9.86
CA TYR A 51 -19.27 -4.36 9.66
C TYR A 51 -20.20 -5.58 9.47
N LEU A 52 -21.23 -5.70 10.31
CA LEU A 52 -22.15 -6.85 10.30
C LEU A 52 -23.26 -6.76 9.23
N ARG A 53 -23.63 -5.56 8.78
CA ARG A 53 -24.77 -5.33 7.87
C ARG A 53 -24.37 -4.82 6.49
N GLY A 54 -23.14 -4.35 6.34
CA GLY A 54 -22.66 -3.68 5.14
C GLY A 54 -23.27 -2.28 4.94
N MET A 55 -23.00 -1.74 3.76
CA MET A 55 -23.58 -0.51 3.23
C MET A 55 -23.99 -0.74 1.79
N THR A 56 -25.05 -0.08 1.34
CA THR A 56 -25.40 0.00 -0.10
C THR A 56 -24.40 0.90 -0.83
N ASP A 57 -24.33 0.80 -2.17
CA ASP A 57 -23.44 1.66 -2.96
C ASP A 57 -23.72 3.16 -2.74
N ARG A 58 -24.99 3.54 -2.57
CA ARG A 58 -25.36 4.93 -2.22
C ARG A 58 -24.82 5.32 -0.85
N GLU A 59 -24.99 4.48 0.16
CA GLU A 59 -24.43 4.74 1.51
C GLU A 59 -22.91 4.92 1.46
N ILE A 60 -22.21 4.07 0.70
CA ILE A 60 -20.75 4.14 0.56
C ILE A 60 -20.33 5.45 -0.12
N VAL A 61 -21.03 5.86 -1.18
CA VAL A 61 -20.78 7.16 -1.85
C VAL A 61 -20.97 8.32 -0.87
N THR A 62 -22.11 8.39 -0.17
CA THR A 62 -22.38 9.49 0.75
C THR A 62 -21.43 9.50 1.95
N TRP A 63 -21.07 8.32 2.47
CA TRP A 63 -20.10 8.18 3.55
C TRP A 63 -18.72 8.68 3.10
N THR A 64 -18.26 8.25 1.93
CA THR A 64 -16.98 8.67 1.35
C THR A 64 -16.96 10.18 1.10
N GLN A 65 -18.02 10.73 0.52
CA GLN A 65 -18.15 12.16 0.27
C GLN A 65 -18.11 12.96 1.57
N SER A 66 -18.82 12.51 2.61
CA SER A 66 -18.79 13.14 3.94
C SER A 66 -17.40 13.12 4.57
N MET A 67 -16.63 12.05 4.34
CA MET A 67 -15.23 11.97 4.79
C MET A 67 -14.33 12.93 4.02
N ILE A 68 -14.52 13.09 2.71
CA ILE A 68 -13.74 14.04 1.90
C ILE A 68 -14.05 15.47 2.35
N ASP A 69 -15.32 15.81 2.49
CA ASP A 69 -15.78 17.18 2.81
C ASP A 69 -15.50 17.57 4.27
N SER A 70 -15.01 16.64 5.09
CA SER A 70 -14.58 16.91 6.45
C SER A 70 -13.29 17.74 6.54
N GLY A 71 -12.55 17.89 5.45
CA GLY A 71 -11.26 18.57 5.39
C GLY A 71 -11.01 19.35 4.11
N THR A 72 -9.74 19.60 3.82
CA THR A 72 -9.32 20.31 2.60
C THR A 72 -9.07 19.35 1.44
N ARG A 73 -9.29 19.83 0.21
CA ARG A 73 -8.85 19.16 -1.01
C ARG A 73 -7.65 19.89 -1.61
N MET A 74 -6.70 19.14 -2.15
CA MET A 74 -5.62 19.71 -2.97
C MET A 74 -6.10 19.94 -4.40
N ASP A 75 -5.48 20.89 -5.09
CA ASP A 75 -5.77 21.20 -6.50
C ASP A 75 -4.48 21.36 -7.30
N PHE A 76 -4.29 20.50 -8.28
CA PHE A 76 -3.12 20.47 -9.15
C PHE A 76 -3.36 21.06 -10.54
N GLY A 77 -4.51 21.68 -10.79
CA GLY A 77 -4.88 22.23 -12.11
C GLY A 77 -3.92 23.32 -12.63
N GLU A 78 -3.21 23.99 -11.73
CA GLU A 78 -2.22 25.02 -12.07
C GLU A 78 -0.80 24.48 -12.28
N LEU A 79 -0.52 23.20 -12.04
CA LEU A 79 0.83 22.65 -12.23
C LEU A 79 1.29 22.80 -13.69
N ARG A 80 2.46 23.41 -13.88
CA ARG A 80 3.06 23.57 -15.20
C ARG A 80 4.53 23.12 -15.23
N ARG A 81 4.94 22.54 -16.36
CA ARG A 81 6.36 22.36 -16.70
C ARG A 81 6.57 22.85 -18.13
N ASP A 82 7.55 23.73 -18.33
CA ASP A 82 7.86 24.32 -19.63
C ASP A 82 6.63 24.94 -20.34
N GLY A 83 5.75 25.56 -19.56
CA GLY A 83 4.51 26.18 -20.04
C GLY A 83 3.37 25.21 -20.39
N ARG A 84 3.54 23.90 -20.16
CA ARG A 84 2.50 22.88 -20.41
C ARG A 84 1.85 22.41 -19.11
N PRO A 85 0.52 22.17 -19.10
CA PRO A 85 -0.15 21.49 -17.99
C PRO A 85 0.45 20.12 -17.71
N LEU A 86 0.60 19.78 -16.43
CA LEU A 86 0.98 18.44 -16.00
C LEU A 86 -0.26 17.63 -15.66
N THR A 87 -0.36 16.43 -16.24
CA THR A 87 -1.36 15.44 -15.81
C THR A 87 -0.87 14.77 -14.53
N THR A 88 -1.71 14.70 -13.51
CA THR A 88 -1.41 14.00 -12.27
C THR A 88 -1.99 12.60 -12.26
N VAL A 89 -1.16 11.62 -11.90
CA VAL A 89 -1.59 10.24 -11.69
C VAL A 89 -0.92 9.69 -10.43
N ASP A 90 -1.71 9.05 -9.58
CA ASP A 90 -1.23 8.43 -8.34
C ASP A 90 -1.52 6.91 -8.33
N LYS A 91 -0.78 6.17 -7.50
CA LYS A 91 -1.03 4.75 -7.24
C LYS A 91 -1.28 4.52 -5.76
N HIS A 92 -2.35 3.80 -5.43
CA HIS A 92 -2.55 3.29 -4.08
C HIS A 92 -2.52 1.77 -4.04
N SER A 93 -1.83 1.19 -3.05
CA SER A 93 -1.87 -0.26 -2.78
C SER A 93 -2.60 -0.49 -1.47
N THR A 94 -3.41 -1.54 -1.40
CA THR A 94 -4.01 -1.98 -0.12
C THR A 94 -2.97 -2.47 0.90
N GLY A 95 -1.71 -2.61 0.48
CA GLY A 95 -0.60 -3.05 1.32
C GLY A 95 -0.34 -4.55 1.21
N GLY A 96 0.94 -4.92 1.31
CA GLY A 96 1.40 -6.30 1.24
C GLY A 96 2.87 -6.42 1.65
N VAL A 97 3.32 -7.65 1.87
CA VAL A 97 4.68 -7.92 2.35
C VAL A 97 5.68 -7.83 1.20
N GLY A 98 6.72 -7.03 1.36
CA GLY A 98 7.69 -6.75 0.28
C GLY A 98 7.15 -5.80 -0.80
N ASP A 99 6.01 -5.15 -0.58
CA ASP A 99 5.42 -4.23 -1.57
C ASP A 99 6.18 -2.89 -1.61
N LYS A 100 7.30 -2.89 -2.33
CA LYS A 100 8.17 -1.74 -2.59
C LYS A 100 7.81 -0.95 -3.83
N ILE A 101 6.76 -1.35 -4.56
CA ILE A 101 6.47 -0.88 -5.92
C ILE A 101 6.46 0.64 -6.08
N THR A 102 6.01 1.38 -5.07
CA THR A 102 5.99 2.85 -5.12
C THR A 102 7.38 3.45 -5.41
N LEU A 103 8.45 2.84 -4.89
CA LEU A 103 9.83 3.34 -5.02
C LEU A 103 10.31 3.34 -6.48
N PRO A 104 10.25 2.23 -7.24
CA PRO A 104 10.58 2.26 -8.66
C PRO A 104 9.47 2.88 -9.54
N LEU A 105 8.20 2.76 -9.16
CA LEU A 105 7.06 3.21 -9.99
C LEU A 105 6.98 4.73 -10.13
N ALA A 106 7.09 5.47 -9.02
CA ALA A 106 6.95 6.93 -9.02
C ALA A 106 7.96 7.63 -9.95
N PRO A 107 9.28 7.39 -9.85
CA PRO A 107 10.25 7.98 -10.76
C PRO A 107 10.14 7.42 -12.19
N LEU A 108 9.74 6.15 -12.36
CA LEU A 108 9.52 5.58 -13.69
C LEU A 108 8.41 6.32 -14.44
N VAL A 109 7.24 6.52 -13.83
CA VAL A 109 6.13 7.25 -14.45
C VAL A 109 6.49 8.72 -14.67
N ALA A 110 7.13 9.37 -13.69
CA ALA A 110 7.55 10.76 -13.82
C ALA A 110 8.60 10.99 -14.92
N SER A 111 9.40 9.98 -15.27
CA SER A 111 10.35 10.06 -16.39
C SER A 111 9.68 10.26 -17.77
N PHE A 112 8.36 10.07 -17.87
CA PHE A 112 7.54 10.38 -19.06
C PHE A 112 6.94 11.79 -19.04
N GLY A 113 7.24 12.61 -18.04
CA GLY A 113 6.69 13.95 -17.90
C GLY A 113 5.30 14.00 -17.24
N VAL A 114 4.90 12.92 -16.59
CA VAL A 114 3.68 12.84 -15.77
C VAL A 114 4.00 13.28 -14.34
N ALA A 115 3.07 13.97 -13.67
CA ALA A 115 3.22 14.34 -12.27
C ALA A 115 2.67 13.24 -11.36
N VAL A 116 3.46 12.79 -10.38
CA VAL A 116 3.11 11.73 -9.42
C VAL A 116 3.09 12.33 -8.00
N PRO A 117 1.93 12.85 -7.54
CA PRO A 117 1.77 13.44 -6.21
C PRO A 117 1.52 12.37 -5.14
N GLN A 118 2.50 11.48 -4.92
CA GLN A 118 2.31 10.32 -4.05
C GLN A 118 2.27 10.72 -2.57
N LEU A 119 1.08 10.83 -1.99
CA LEU A 119 0.95 10.84 -0.53
C LEU A 119 0.98 9.41 0.00
N SER A 120 1.85 9.18 0.97
CA SER A 120 2.11 7.86 1.55
C SER A 120 2.02 7.87 3.06
N GLY A 121 1.74 6.70 3.61
CA GLY A 121 1.73 6.45 5.04
C GLY A 121 3.03 5.82 5.54
N ARG A 122 3.24 5.96 6.84
CA ARG A 122 4.12 5.10 7.63
C ARG A 122 3.37 3.81 7.96
N GLY A 123 4.08 2.70 8.10
CA GLY A 123 3.51 1.38 8.31
C GLY A 123 3.07 1.16 9.76
N LEU A 124 1.98 0.42 9.92
CA LEU A 124 1.54 -0.21 11.17
C LEU A 124 1.44 -1.72 10.93
N GLY A 125 1.93 -2.52 11.88
CA GLY A 125 1.94 -3.97 11.74
C GLY A 125 2.93 -4.49 10.68
N HIS A 126 2.49 -5.47 9.90
CA HIS A 126 3.37 -6.36 9.11
C HIS A 126 3.64 -5.91 7.66
N THR A 127 2.86 -4.98 7.11
CA THR A 127 2.95 -4.58 5.69
C THR A 127 4.01 -3.52 5.40
N GLY A 128 4.68 -2.97 6.42
CA GLY A 128 5.66 -1.90 6.26
C GLY A 128 5.06 -0.60 5.70
N GLY A 129 5.83 0.50 5.69
CA GLY A 129 5.39 1.79 5.17
C GLY A 129 6.31 2.26 4.04
N THR A 130 5.75 2.90 3.01
CA THR A 130 6.58 3.51 1.95
C THR A 130 7.49 4.61 2.53
N LEU A 131 6.97 5.41 3.47
CA LEU A 131 7.78 6.44 4.13
C LEU A 131 8.91 5.84 4.97
N ASP A 132 8.67 4.74 5.68
CA ASP A 132 9.70 4.07 6.49
C ASP A 132 10.85 3.52 5.65
N LYS A 133 10.53 3.02 4.44
CA LYS A 133 11.53 2.60 3.46
C LYS A 133 12.39 3.80 3.05
N LEU A 134 11.78 4.91 2.62
CA LEU A 134 12.52 6.11 2.19
C LEU A 134 13.30 6.79 3.32
N GLU A 135 12.81 6.75 4.56
CA GLU A 135 13.52 7.24 5.76
C GLU A 135 14.81 6.44 6.06
N SER A 136 15.04 5.29 5.40
CA SER A 136 16.34 4.61 5.44
C SER A 136 17.43 5.31 4.62
N ILE A 137 17.06 6.21 3.71
CA ILE A 137 18.00 6.98 2.88
C ILE A 137 18.53 8.16 3.71
N PRO A 138 19.85 8.26 3.94
CA PRO A 138 20.42 9.35 4.74
C PRO A 138 20.01 10.74 4.23
N GLY A 139 19.49 11.56 5.14
CA GLY A 139 19.08 12.95 4.87
C GLY A 139 17.67 13.13 4.29
N TRP A 140 17.03 12.07 3.81
CA TRP A 140 15.71 12.15 3.19
C TRP A 140 14.63 12.56 4.21
N ARG A 141 13.66 13.38 3.80
CA ARG A 141 12.52 13.81 4.63
C ARG A 141 11.18 13.58 3.97
N ALA A 142 10.20 13.13 4.76
CA ALA A 142 8.82 12.94 4.34
C ALA A 142 7.98 14.22 4.37
N ASP A 143 8.31 15.16 5.27
CA ASP A 143 7.48 16.34 5.52
C ASP A 143 7.89 17.48 4.58
N LEU A 144 6.91 17.95 3.80
CA LEU A 144 7.05 19.06 2.86
C LEU A 144 5.94 20.07 3.10
N THR A 145 6.26 21.34 2.90
CA THR A 145 5.23 22.38 2.75
C THR A 145 4.53 22.22 1.39
N THR A 146 3.30 22.71 1.26
CA THR A 146 2.57 22.72 -0.02
C THR A 146 3.39 23.37 -1.14
N ALA A 147 4.06 24.49 -0.88
CA ALA A 147 4.91 25.15 -1.88
C ALA A 147 6.08 24.26 -2.36
N GLN A 148 6.71 23.52 -1.46
CA GLN A 148 7.78 22.58 -1.81
C GLN A 148 7.25 21.39 -2.62
N LEU A 149 6.09 20.85 -2.25
CA LEU A 149 5.42 19.77 -2.98
C LEU A 149 5.15 20.19 -4.43
N TYR A 150 4.54 21.36 -4.64
CA TYR A 150 4.22 21.86 -5.98
C TYR A 150 5.50 22.12 -6.78
N SER A 151 6.49 22.80 -6.18
CA SER A 151 7.77 23.07 -6.84
C SER A 151 8.50 21.79 -7.27
N GLN A 152 8.46 20.74 -6.44
CA GLN A 152 9.06 19.45 -6.78
C GLN A 152 8.30 18.71 -7.89
N LEU A 153 6.96 18.77 -7.88
CA LEU A 153 6.15 18.24 -8.98
C LEU A 153 6.43 18.98 -10.29
N GLU A 154 6.61 20.29 -10.26
CA GLU A 154 6.92 21.08 -11.47
C GLU A 154 8.33 20.86 -11.99
N SER A 155 9.31 20.57 -11.12
CA SER A 155 10.72 20.40 -11.51
C SER A 155 11.13 18.96 -11.77
N VAL A 156 10.77 18.03 -10.87
CA VAL A 156 11.15 16.60 -10.93
C VAL A 156 10.03 15.78 -11.53
N GLY A 157 8.80 15.95 -11.04
CA GLY A 157 7.61 15.25 -11.53
C GLY A 157 7.16 14.12 -10.62
N ALA A 158 7.94 13.77 -9.60
CA ALA A 158 7.55 12.84 -8.56
C ALA A 158 7.89 13.41 -7.19
N VAL A 159 7.00 13.15 -6.24
CA VAL A 159 7.19 13.43 -4.82
C VAL A 159 6.57 12.28 -4.03
N VAL A 160 7.23 11.85 -2.96
CA VAL A 160 6.64 10.91 -1.99
C VAL A 160 6.68 11.59 -0.62
N CYS A 161 5.53 11.93 -0.05
CA CYS A 161 5.49 12.68 1.20
C CYS A 161 4.37 12.22 2.13
N ALA A 162 4.44 12.66 3.39
CA ALA A 162 3.39 12.41 4.36
C ALA A 162 2.13 13.23 4.00
N ALA A 163 0.96 12.63 4.23
CA ALA A 163 -0.30 13.35 4.06
C ALA A 163 -0.44 14.46 5.12
N GLY A 164 -0.90 15.64 4.68
CA GLY A 164 -1.21 16.75 5.58
C GLY A 164 -2.35 16.39 6.54
N ALA A 165 -2.30 16.92 7.76
CA ALA A 165 -3.29 16.62 8.81
C ALA A 165 -4.73 17.06 8.48
N ASP A 166 -4.88 17.94 7.48
CA ASP A 166 -6.15 18.52 7.05
C ASP A 166 -6.83 17.76 5.90
N LEU A 167 -6.17 16.76 5.29
CA LEU A 167 -6.81 15.88 4.31
C LEU A 167 -7.70 14.85 5.00
N ALA A 168 -9.00 14.88 4.71
CA ALA A 168 -10.01 13.94 5.21
C ALA A 168 -9.87 13.60 6.72
N PRO A 169 -9.93 14.58 7.64
CA PRO A 169 -9.72 14.37 9.07
C PRO A 169 -10.70 13.37 9.71
N ALA A 170 -11.90 13.18 9.13
CA ALA A 170 -12.82 12.13 9.51
C ALA A 170 -12.18 10.73 9.40
N ASP A 171 -11.45 10.47 8.31
CA ASP A 171 -10.78 9.20 8.08
C ASP A 171 -9.78 8.88 9.16
N ARG A 172 -8.95 9.84 9.57
CA ARG A 172 -7.95 9.64 10.63
C ARG A 172 -8.61 9.17 11.94
N LYS A 173 -9.71 9.80 12.35
CA LYS A 173 -10.43 9.42 13.58
C LYS A 173 -11.10 8.05 13.42
N LEU A 174 -11.80 7.82 12.30
CA LEU A 174 -12.48 6.56 12.01
C LEU A 174 -11.50 5.39 11.90
N TYR A 175 -10.36 5.58 11.23
CA TYR A 175 -9.33 4.56 11.07
C TYR A 175 -8.71 4.19 12.42
N ALA A 176 -8.33 5.18 13.24
CA ALA A 176 -7.80 4.94 14.58
C ALA A 176 -8.80 4.14 15.46
N LEU A 177 -10.09 4.45 15.36
CA LEU A 177 -11.13 3.71 16.08
C LEU A 177 -11.32 2.29 15.52
N ARG A 178 -11.28 2.12 14.20
CA ARG A 178 -11.42 0.80 13.55
C ARG A 178 -10.31 -0.16 13.95
N ASP A 179 -9.09 0.34 14.06
CA ASP A 179 -7.88 -0.41 14.42
C ASP A 179 -7.98 -1.07 15.81
N VAL A 180 -8.67 -0.42 16.75
CA VAL A 180 -8.82 -0.91 18.13
C VAL A 180 -10.18 -1.55 18.43
N THR A 181 -11.08 -1.63 17.44
CA THR A 181 -12.45 -2.17 17.62
C THR A 181 -12.74 -3.40 16.76
N GLY A 182 -11.75 -3.90 16.02
CA GLY A 182 -11.94 -5.08 15.15
C GLY A 182 -12.88 -4.81 13.97
N THR A 183 -12.93 -3.57 13.48
CA THR A 183 -13.82 -3.15 12.37
C THR A 183 -13.05 -2.69 11.13
N VAL A 184 -11.76 -3.06 11.03
CA VAL A 184 -10.94 -2.74 9.85
C VAL A 184 -11.41 -3.53 8.63
N GLU A 185 -11.71 -4.83 8.77
CA GLU A 185 -12.02 -5.78 7.69
C GLU A 185 -13.43 -5.64 7.06
N SER A 186 -13.90 -4.40 6.89
CA SER A 186 -15.18 -4.10 6.23
C SER A 186 -14.94 -3.44 4.88
N ILE A 187 -15.26 -4.13 3.78
CA ILE A 187 -15.15 -3.60 2.40
C ILE A 187 -15.65 -2.15 2.27
N PRO A 188 -16.88 -1.80 2.69
CA PRO A 188 -17.36 -0.43 2.51
C PRO A 188 -16.55 0.61 3.31
N LEU A 189 -16.06 0.27 4.51
CA LEU A 189 -15.24 1.16 5.32
C LEU A 189 -13.79 1.28 4.78
N ILE A 190 -13.23 0.19 4.25
CA ILE A 190 -11.91 0.19 3.60
C ILE A 190 -11.97 1.06 2.34
N ALA A 191 -12.96 0.83 1.48
CA ALA A 191 -13.14 1.58 0.25
C ALA A 191 -13.30 3.07 0.53
N ALA A 192 -14.19 3.44 1.45
CA ALA A 192 -14.40 4.84 1.82
C ALA A 192 -13.14 5.47 2.42
N SER A 193 -12.44 4.76 3.32
CA SER A 193 -11.21 5.22 3.95
C SER A 193 -10.10 5.51 2.93
N ILE A 194 -9.83 4.57 2.02
CA ILE A 194 -8.80 4.73 1.00
C ILE A 194 -9.19 5.86 0.04
N MET A 195 -10.39 5.79 -0.52
CA MET A 195 -10.83 6.70 -1.57
C MET A 195 -11.02 8.12 -1.05
N SER A 196 -11.46 8.34 0.18
CA SER A 196 -11.62 9.70 0.71
C SER A 196 -10.29 10.46 0.73
N LYS A 197 -9.19 9.79 1.10
CA LYS A 197 -7.85 10.37 1.08
C LYS A 197 -7.39 10.60 -0.36
N LYS A 198 -7.46 9.58 -1.21
CA LYS A 198 -6.98 9.65 -2.60
C LYS A 198 -7.75 10.63 -3.48
N ILE A 199 -9.03 10.85 -3.21
CA ILE A 199 -9.83 11.88 -3.88
C ILE A 199 -9.50 13.28 -3.30
N ALA A 200 -9.33 13.41 -1.98
CA ALA A 200 -8.94 14.68 -1.35
C ALA A 200 -7.54 15.15 -1.80
N GLU A 201 -6.67 14.21 -2.19
CA GLU A 201 -5.36 14.48 -2.79
C GLU A 201 -5.44 15.20 -4.15
N GLY A 202 -6.60 15.22 -4.83
CA GLY A 202 -6.78 16.02 -6.04
C GLY A 202 -6.05 15.50 -7.28
N THR A 203 -5.60 14.24 -7.28
CA THR A 203 -5.00 13.61 -8.47
C THR A 203 -6.01 13.49 -9.62
N GLY A 204 -5.56 13.70 -10.86
CA GLY A 204 -6.40 13.62 -12.05
C GLY A 204 -6.80 12.18 -12.39
N ALA A 205 -5.96 11.22 -12.05
CA ALA A 205 -6.27 9.80 -12.13
C ALA A 205 -5.63 8.97 -11.02
N LEU A 206 -6.20 7.80 -10.76
CA LEU A 206 -5.78 6.88 -9.70
C LEU A 206 -5.72 5.45 -10.21
N VAL A 207 -4.62 4.77 -9.95
CA VAL A 207 -4.48 3.33 -10.17
C VAL A 207 -4.44 2.62 -8.83
N LEU A 208 -5.29 1.62 -8.65
CA LEU A 208 -5.41 0.85 -7.41
C LEU A 208 -4.74 -0.52 -7.58
N ASP A 209 -3.89 -0.89 -6.65
CA ASP A 209 -3.27 -2.20 -6.54
C ASP A 209 -3.91 -2.94 -5.35
N VAL A 210 -4.88 -3.81 -5.66
CA VAL A 210 -5.69 -4.49 -4.66
C VAL A 210 -5.13 -5.89 -4.45
N LYS A 211 -4.45 -6.07 -3.33
CA LYS A 211 -3.79 -7.33 -2.97
C LYS A 211 -4.82 -8.39 -2.55
N THR A 212 -4.55 -9.65 -2.89
CA THR A 212 -5.26 -10.81 -2.35
C THR A 212 -4.30 -11.97 -2.06
N GLY A 213 -4.72 -12.95 -1.26
CA GLY A 213 -3.84 -14.02 -0.76
C GLY A 213 -3.41 -13.84 0.69
N SER A 214 -2.56 -14.74 1.20
CA SER A 214 -2.26 -14.84 2.64
C SER A 214 -1.62 -13.60 3.26
N GLY A 215 -0.79 -12.86 2.50
CA GLY A 215 -0.16 -11.62 2.94
C GLY A 215 -0.94 -10.35 2.60
N ALA A 216 -2.15 -10.48 2.06
CA ALA A 216 -3.03 -9.35 1.78
C ALA A 216 -3.95 -9.05 2.96
N PHE A 217 -4.49 -7.84 2.97
CA PHE A 217 -5.55 -7.45 3.90
C PHE A 217 -6.85 -8.25 3.66
N LEU A 218 -7.17 -8.61 2.41
CA LEU A 218 -8.30 -9.48 2.05
C LEU A 218 -7.78 -10.75 1.37
N SER A 219 -7.86 -11.89 2.06
CA SER A 219 -7.37 -13.16 1.54
C SER A 219 -8.23 -13.73 0.40
N SER A 220 -9.53 -13.43 0.39
CA SER A 220 -10.49 -13.88 -0.64
C SER A 220 -10.35 -13.06 -1.93
N PRO A 221 -10.06 -13.69 -3.09
CA PRO A 221 -10.01 -12.99 -4.38
C PRO A 221 -11.35 -12.35 -4.77
N ASP A 222 -12.47 -12.95 -4.36
CA ASP A 222 -13.79 -12.38 -4.61
C ASP A 222 -14.04 -11.13 -3.78
N ASP A 223 -13.54 -11.10 -2.55
CA ASP A 223 -13.64 -9.94 -1.66
C ASP A 223 -12.75 -8.80 -2.16
N ALA A 224 -11.52 -9.13 -2.58
CA ALA A 224 -10.61 -8.19 -3.25
C ALA A 224 -11.25 -7.61 -4.53
N ARG A 225 -11.93 -8.44 -5.34
CA ARG A 225 -12.66 -7.97 -6.53
C ARG A 225 -13.81 -7.05 -6.18
N ARG A 226 -14.58 -7.36 -5.13
CA ARG A 226 -15.65 -6.47 -4.64
C ARG A 226 -15.06 -5.14 -4.17
N LEU A 227 -13.99 -5.15 -3.38
CA LEU A 227 -13.31 -3.94 -2.93
C LEU A 227 -12.80 -3.10 -4.11
N ALA A 228 -12.14 -3.71 -5.09
CA ALA A 228 -11.66 -3.04 -6.29
C ALA A 228 -12.79 -2.36 -7.06
N LYS A 229 -13.91 -3.06 -7.30
CA LYS A 229 -15.10 -2.50 -7.96
C LYS A 229 -15.68 -1.33 -7.18
N THR A 230 -15.84 -1.46 -5.86
CA THR A 230 -16.36 -0.38 -5.01
C THR A 230 -15.46 0.87 -5.09
N MET A 231 -14.14 0.71 -5.03
CA MET A 231 -13.21 1.84 -5.10
C MET A 231 -13.18 2.50 -6.49
N VAL A 232 -13.25 1.71 -7.58
CA VAL A 232 -13.36 2.24 -8.95
C VAL A 232 -14.68 3.02 -9.13
N SER A 233 -15.80 2.51 -8.63
CA SER A 233 -17.09 3.21 -8.65
C SER A 233 -17.05 4.52 -7.85
N LEU A 234 -16.40 4.53 -6.68
CA LEU A 234 -16.22 5.73 -5.88
C LEU A 234 -15.39 6.80 -6.61
N GLY A 235 -14.29 6.39 -7.26
CA GLY A 235 -13.49 7.31 -8.07
C GLY A 235 -14.32 7.94 -9.19
N THR A 236 -15.08 7.11 -9.90
CA THR A 236 -15.97 7.55 -10.98
C THR A 236 -17.04 8.52 -10.49
N ALA A 237 -17.68 8.23 -9.35
CA ALA A 237 -18.67 9.11 -8.72
C ALA A 237 -18.07 10.46 -8.31
N ALA A 238 -16.79 10.49 -7.95
CA ALA A 238 -16.05 11.70 -7.61
C ALA A 238 -15.40 12.41 -8.81
N GLY A 239 -15.59 11.90 -10.04
CA GLY A 239 -15.02 12.48 -11.25
C GLY A 239 -13.51 12.21 -11.45
N VAL A 240 -12.95 11.22 -10.74
CA VAL A 240 -11.55 10.80 -10.86
C VAL A 240 -11.48 9.55 -11.74
N ARG A 241 -10.63 9.55 -12.77
CA ARG A 241 -10.40 8.34 -13.60
C ARG A 241 -9.69 7.30 -12.75
N THR A 242 -10.37 6.19 -12.46
CA THR A 242 -9.84 5.14 -11.58
C THR A 242 -9.85 3.77 -12.26
N THR A 243 -8.73 3.05 -12.19
CA THR A 243 -8.63 1.63 -12.55
C THR A 243 -8.04 0.84 -11.38
N ALA A 244 -8.23 -0.48 -11.38
CA ALA A 244 -7.63 -1.35 -10.37
C ALA A 244 -7.04 -2.61 -10.99
N LEU A 245 -5.89 -3.05 -10.49
CA LEU A 245 -5.34 -4.38 -10.71
C LEU A 245 -5.54 -5.20 -9.43
N LEU A 246 -6.02 -6.43 -9.58
CA LEU A 246 -5.98 -7.42 -8.51
C LEU A 246 -4.65 -8.16 -8.60
N THR A 247 -3.90 -8.20 -7.52
CA THR A 247 -2.56 -8.81 -7.54
C THR A 247 -2.36 -9.80 -6.41
N ASP A 248 -1.62 -10.88 -6.69
CA ASP A 248 -1.30 -11.89 -5.68
C ASP A 248 -0.33 -11.34 -4.63
N MET A 249 -0.57 -11.75 -3.38
CA MET A 249 0.25 -11.48 -2.20
C MET A 249 0.30 -12.73 -1.32
N SER A 250 0.21 -13.92 -1.91
CA SER A 250 0.36 -15.18 -1.18
C SER A 250 1.83 -15.44 -0.83
N THR A 251 2.75 -14.91 -1.65
CA THR A 251 4.20 -14.89 -1.44
C THR A 251 4.70 -13.45 -1.37
N PRO A 252 5.70 -13.12 -0.54
CA PRO A 252 6.26 -11.77 -0.51
C PRO A 252 6.65 -11.30 -1.90
N LEU A 253 6.36 -10.06 -2.24
CA LEU A 253 6.77 -9.48 -3.51
C LEU A 253 8.28 -9.21 -3.50
N GLY A 254 9.00 -9.67 -4.51
CA GLY A 254 10.46 -9.62 -4.57
C GLY A 254 11.14 -10.61 -3.62
N LEU A 255 12.35 -10.28 -3.17
CA LEU A 255 13.18 -11.09 -2.28
C LEU A 255 13.44 -10.41 -0.93
N THR A 256 12.96 -9.18 -0.71
CA THR A 256 13.19 -8.46 0.54
C THR A 256 11.90 -7.97 1.19
N ALA A 257 11.80 -8.10 2.51
CA ALA A 257 10.75 -7.51 3.34
C ALA A 257 11.38 -6.72 4.51
N GLY A 258 11.20 -5.40 4.55
CA GLY A 258 11.84 -4.50 5.51
C GLY A 258 11.88 -3.05 5.02
N ASN A 259 12.90 -2.29 5.46
CA ASN A 259 13.05 -0.89 5.05
C ASN A 259 14.23 -0.71 4.09
N ALA A 260 15.47 -0.66 4.59
CA ALA A 260 16.68 -0.46 3.78
C ALA A 260 16.88 -1.56 2.74
N VAL A 261 16.59 -2.82 3.09
CA VAL A 261 16.68 -3.96 2.15
C VAL A 261 15.73 -3.81 0.97
N GLU A 262 14.54 -3.20 1.18
CA GLU A 262 13.59 -2.95 0.10
C GLU A 262 13.96 -1.73 -0.76
N VAL A 263 14.63 -0.73 -0.18
CA VAL A 263 15.23 0.36 -0.97
C VAL A 263 16.33 -0.22 -1.86
N ALA A 264 17.22 -1.06 -1.32
CA ALA A 264 18.29 -1.68 -2.09
C ALA A 264 17.74 -2.47 -3.30
N GLU A 265 16.72 -3.32 -3.08
CA GLU A 265 16.08 -4.08 -4.16
C GLU A 265 15.38 -3.17 -5.19
N SER A 266 14.81 -2.04 -4.75
CA SER A 266 14.22 -1.04 -5.65
C SER A 266 15.27 -0.37 -6.54
N LEU A 267 16.49 -0.14 -6.03
CA LEU A 267 17.61 0.40 -6.81
C LEU A 267 18.09 -0.61 -7.87
N GLU A 268 18.05 -1.91 -7.57
CA GLU A 268 18.34 -2.95 -8.56
C GLU A 268 17.33 -2.92 -9.72
N VAL A 269 16.04 -2.79 -9.40
CA VAL A 269 14.97 -2.63 -10.40
C VAL A 269 15.19 -1.38 -11.25
N LEU A 270 15.44 -0.23 -10.63
CA LEU A 270 15.70 1.04 -11.33
C LEU A 270 16.97 1.01 -12.18
N SER A 271 17.90 0.10 -11.88
CA SER A 271 19.11 -0.14 -12.69
C SER A 271 18.88 -1.11 -13.85
N GLY A 272 17.63 -1.55 -14.08
CA GLY A 272 17.24 -2.47 -15.15
C GLY A 272 17.29 -3.96 -14.78
N GLY A 273 17.50 -4.29 -13.49
CA GLY A 273 17.54 -5.66 -12.96
C GLY A 273 16.44 -5.92 -11.93
N GLY A 274 16.81 -6.57 -10.82
CA GLY A 274 15.92 -6.88 -9.71
C GLY A 274 15.03 -8.11 -9.93
N PRO A 275 14.20 -8.47 -8.93
CA PRO A 275 13.31 -9.63 -9.02
C PRO A 275 12.26 -9.47 -10.12
N ALA A 276 12.01 -10.55 -10.87
CA ALA A 276 11.13 -10.53 -12.03
C ALA A 276 9.68 -10.12 -11.70
N ASP A 277 9.16 -10.54 -10.54
CA ASP A 277 7.82 -10.19 -10.07
C ASP A 277 7.68 -8.70 -9.72
N VAL A 278 8.71 -8.09 -9.11
CA VAL A 278 8.75 -6.65 -8.84
C VAL A 278 8.77 -5.86 -10.14
N VAL A 279 9.59 -6.29 -11.12
CA VAL A 279 9.67 -5.66 -12.45
C VAL A 279 8.33 -5.79 -13.18
N GLU A 280 7.75 -6.99 -13.23
CA GLU A 280 6.47 -7.26 -13.89
C GLU A 280 5.36 -6.34 -13.36
N LEU A 281 5.18 -6.28 -12.04
CA LEU A 281 4.14 -5.47 -11.42
C LEU A 281 4.40 -3.97 -11.57
N THR A 282 5.66 -3.53 -11.46
CA THR A 282 6.03 -2.12 -11.70
C THR A 282 5.64 -1.71 -13.12
N LEU A 283 5.94 -2.54 -14.12
CA LEU A 283 5.59 -2.26 -15.51
C LEU A 283 4.08 -2.32 -15.75
N ALA A 284 3.37 -3.27 -15.14
CA ALA A 284 1.91 -3.37 -15.25
C ALA A 284 1.21 -2.12 -14.72
N LEU A 285 1.57 -1.66 -13.51
CA LEU A 285 1.01 -0.45 -12.91
C LEU A 285 1.44 0.82 -13.65
N ALA A 286 2.69 0.89 -14.13
CA ALA A 286 3.15 2.02 -14.93
C ALA A 286 2.34 2.17 -16.22
N ARG A 287 1.98 1.07 -16.90
CA ARG A 287 1.13 1.12 -18.10
C ARG A 287 -0.26 1.68 -17.79
N GLU A 288 -0.89 1.24 -16.70
CA GLU A 288 -2.18 1.80 -16.26
C GLU A 288 -2.07 3.30 -15.96
N MET A 289 -1.00 3.72 -15.27
CA MET A 289 -0.78 5.13 -14.94
C MET A 289 -0.52 5.99 -16.19
N LEU A 290 0.26 5.47 -17.15
CA LEU A 290 0.58 6.18 -18.39
C LEU A 290 -0.64 6.27 -19.32
N ASP A 291 -1.44 5.21 -19.45
CA ASP A 291 -2.74 5.28 -20.14
C ASP A 291 -3.68 6.29 -19.47
N ALA A 292 -3.74 6.28 -18.13
CA ALA A 292 -4.50 7.26 -17.36
C ALA A 292 -4.05 8.71 -17.62
N ALA A 293 -2.75 8.91 -17.84
CA ALA A 293 -2.14 10.19 -18.20
C ALA A 293 -2.32 10.59 -19.69
N GLY A 294 -2.91 9.74 -20.53
CA GLY A 294 -3.09 9.97 -21.96
C GLY A 294 -1.89 9.55 -22.82
N LEU A 295 -1.05 8.65 -22.32
CA LEU A 295 0.13 8.10 -22.98
C LEU A 295 0.04 6.57 -23.15
N PRO A 296 -0.99 6.03 -23.85
CA PRO A 296 -1.23 4.59 -23.93
C PRO A 296 -0.13 3.81 -24.70
N ASP A 297 0.59 4.49 -25.60
CA ASP A 297 1.67 3.90 -26.40
C ASP A 297 3.05 4.02 -25.74
N ALA A 298 3.14 4.60 -24.54
CA ALA A 298 4.40 4.73 -23.81
C ALA A 298 4.90 3.36 -23.36
N ASP A 299 6.19 3.09 -23.57
CA ASP A 299 6.85 1.86 -23.13
C ASP A 299 7.66 2.09 -21.84
N PRO A 300 7.10 1.80 -20.65
CA PRO A 300 7.84 1.96 -19.39
C PRO A 300 9.08 1.06 -19.31
N ALA A 301 9.12 -0.08 -20.01
CA ALA A 301 10.29 -0.96 -19.98
C ALA A 301 11.52 -0.27 -20.60
N ALA A 302 11.32 0.55 -21.63
CA ALA A 302 12.39 1.31 -22.26
C ALA A 302 13.06 2.30 -21.28
N HIS A 303 12.27 3.02 -20.47
CA HIS A 303 12.79 3.99 -19.50
C HIS A 303 13.45 3.35 -18.28
N LEU A 304 13.02 2.14 -17.92
CA LEU A 304 13.68 1.34 -16.90
C LEU A 304 15.05 0.83 -17.40
N ALA A 305 15.12 0.38 -18.65
CA ALA A 305 16.35 -0.18 -19.24
C ALA A 305 17.40 0.88 -19.62
N ASN A 306 17.01 2.12 -19.89
CA ASN A 306 17.92 3.17 -20.38
C ASN A 306 18.38 4.18 -19.30
N GLY A 307 18.03 3.96 -18.03
CA GLY A 307 18.46 4.78 -16.90
C GLY A 307 17.63 6.03 -16.60
N ARG A 308 16.65 6.40 -17.45
CA ARG A 308 15.83 7.60 -17.22
C ARG A 308 15.01 7.53 -15.93
N ALA A 309 14.52 6.34 -15.57
CA ALA A 309 13.86 6.12 -14.29
C ALA A 309 14.81 6.36 -13.11
N MET A 310 16.05 5.86 -13.18
CA MET A 310 17.08 6.08 -12.16
C MET A 310 17.47 7.57 -12.05
N ASP A 311 17.59 8.30 -13.16
CA ASP A 311 17.87 9.74 -13.13
C ASP A 311 16.76 10.51 -12.39
N THR A 312 15.51 10.12 -12.63
CA THR A 312 14.35 10.72 -11.95
C THR A 312 14.33 10.35 -10.47
N TRP A 313 14.69 9.11 -10.11
CA TRP A 313 14.87 8.69 -8.71
C TRP A 313 15.89 9.56 -7.99
N ARG A 314 17.10 9.73 -8.56
CA ARG A 314 18.15 10.57 -7.97
C ARG A 314 17.66 12.00 -7.74
N ALA A 315 17.00 12.59 -8.72
CA ALA A 315 16.43 13.93 -8.61
C ALA A 315 15.33 14.02 -7.53
N MET A 316 14.44 13.02 -7.45
CA MET A 316 13.37 12.96 -6.45
C MET A 316 13.92 12.86 -5.03
N ILE A 317 14.91 11.98 -4.81
CA ILE A 317 15.54 11.80 -3.49
C ILE A 317 16.29 13.08 -3.08
N ALA A 318 17.08 13.67 -3.98
CA ALA A 318 17.83 14.89 -3.72
C ALA A 318 16.93 16.10 -3.42
N ALA A 319 15.78 16.23 -4.11
CA ALA A 319 14.81 17.30 -3.86
C ALA A 319 14.23 17.27 -2.43
N GLN A 320 14.16 16.07 -1.84
CA GLN A 320 13.75 15.86 -0.46
C GLN A 320 14.93 15.77 0.52
N GLY A 321 16.12 16.20 0.11
CA GLY A 321 17.32 16.30 0.96
C GLY A 321 18.05 14.98 1.21
N GLY A 322 17.59 13.87 0.60
CA GLY A 322 18.28 12.59 0.68
C GLY A 322 19.51 12.57 -0.21
N ASP A 323 20.51 11.78 0.20
CA ASP A 323 21.65 11.43 -0.66
C ASP A 323 21.32 10.11 -1.41
N PRO A 324 21.06 10.15 -2.73
CA PRO A 324 20.67 8.97 -3.48
C PRO A 324 21.80 7.96 -3.67
N ASP A 325 23.06 8.35 -3.46
CA ASP A 325 24.22 7.48 -3.63
C ASP A 325 24.85 7.09 -2.28
N ALA A 326 24.27 7.54 -1.15
CA ALA A 326 24.72 7.18 0.18
C ALA A 326 24.51 5.68 0.48
N PRO A 327 25.41 5.06 1.26
CA PRO A 327 25.21 3.68 1.70
C PRO A 327 23.99 3.57 2.61
N LEU A 328 23.16 2.56 2.35
CA LEU A 328 22.00 2.25 3.16
C LEU A 328 22.41 1.61 4.51
N PRO A 329 21.59 1.76 5.58
CA PRO A 329 21.84 1.13 6.86
C PRO A 329 21.97 -0.40 6.77
N VAL A 330 23.01 -0.96 7.42
CA VAL A 330 23.28 -2.40 7.48
C VAL A 330 23.12 -2.89 8.91
N ALA A 331 22.47 -4.05 9.08
CA ALA A 331 22.26 -4.63 10.38
C ALA A 331 23.54 -5.23 10.97
N PRO A 332 23.85 -4.98 12.26
CA PRO A 332 25.01 -5.56 12.92
C PRO A 332 24.83 -7.05 13.22
N HIS A 333 23.60 -7.58 13.20
CA HIS A 333 23.31 -8.98 13.41
C HIS A 333 22.49 -9.54 12.25
N ILE A 334 22.99 -10.65 11.70
CA ILE A 334 22.36 -11.39 10.60
C ILE A 334 22.32 -12.86 11.01
N GLU A 335 21.12 -13.42 11.14
CA GLU A 335 20.92 -14.86 11.35
C GLU A 335 20.50 -15.51 10.03
N VAL A 336 21.16 -16.61 9.65
CA VAL A 336 20.82 -17.37 8.44
C VAL A 336 20.01 -18.59 8.81
N VAL A 337 18.72 -18.57 8.47
CA VAL A 337 17.84 -19.74 8.58
C VAL A 337 18.05 -20.60 7.33
N ARG A 338 18.38 -21.87 7.55
CA ARG A 338 18.75 -22.82 6.49
C ARG A 338 17.62 -23.78 6.17
N ALA A 339 17.54 -24.22 4.91
CA ALA A 339 16.57 -25.21 4.48
C ALA A 339 16.78 -26.54 5.23
N PRO A 340 15.75 -27.12 5.88
CA PRO A 340 15.89 -28.36 6.64
C PRO A 340 16.04 -29.59 5.73
N THR A 341 15.53 -29.52 4.50
CA THR A 341 15.51 -30.61 3.52
C THR A 341 15.81 -30.08 2.11
N SER A 342 16.22 -30.96 1.21
CA SER A 342 16.35 -30.65 -0.22
C SER A 342 15.01 -30.89 -0.93
N GLY A 343 14.71 -30.09 -1.95
CA GLY A 343 13.48 -30.25 -2.73
C GLY A 343 13.17 -29.02 -3.58
N VAL A 344 11.90 -28.88 -3.96
CA VAL A 344 11.36 -27.69 -4.63
C VAL A 344 10.57 -26.90 -3.60
N LEU A 345 10.81 -25.59 -3.51
CA LEU A 345 10.00 -24.69 -2.71
C LEU A 345 8.62 -24.57 -3.38
N ARG A 346 7.58 -25.06 -2.70
CA ARG A 346 6.20 -25.10 -3.24
C ARG A 346 5.41 -23.86 -2.87
N SER A 347 5.58 -23.36 -1.66
CA SER A 347 4.94 -22.13 -1.20
C SER A 347 5.81 -21.42 -0.17
N LEU A 348 5.62 -20.12 -0.09
CA LEU A 348 6.24 -19.25 0.90
C LEU A 348 5.20 -18.26 1.41
N ASP A 349 4.83 -18.36 2.69
CA ASP A 349 3.79 -17.54 3.30
C ASP A 349 4.24 -16.09 3.51
N ALA A 350 3.60 -15.18 2.78
CA ALA A 350 3.85 -13.76 2.89
C ALA A 350 3.63 -13.19 4.29
N MET A 351 2.54 -13.57 4.97
CA MET A 351 2.20 -13.07 6.30
C MET A 351 3.27 -13.47 7.31
N ALA A 352 3.71 -14.73 7.27
CA ALA A 352 4.76 -15.23 8.16
C ALA A 352 6.06 -14.43 8.03
N VAL A 353 6.47 -14.12 6.79
CA VAL A 353 7.63 -13.27 6.50
C VAL A 353 7.42 -11.84 6.99
N GLY A 354 6.24 -11.25 6.78
CA GLY A 354 5.91 -9.91 7.27
C GLY A 354 5.94 -9.81 8.80
N VAL A 355 5.41 -10.83 9.50
CA VAL A 355 5.47 -10.92 10.96
C VAL A 355 6.91 -11.08 11.44
N ALA A 356 7.73 -11.87 10.75
CA ALA A 356 9.15 -12.01 11.07
C ALA A 356 9.90 -10.68 10.93
N ALA A 357 9.71 -9.96 9.81
CA ALA A 357 10.29 -8.62 9.61
C ALA A 357 9.84 -7.63 10.68
N TRP A 358 8.55 -7.62 11.03
CA TRP A 358 8.00 -6.79 12.11
C TRP A 358 8.67 -7.11 13.46
N ARG A 359 8.79 -8.40 13.81
CA ARG A 359 9.45 -8.83 15.05
C ARG A 359 10.94 -8.47 15.10
N LEU A 360 11.63 -8.43 13.96
CA LEU A 360 13.03 -7.98 13.86
C LEU A 360 13.20 -6.48 14.07
N GLY A 361 12.10 -5.70 14.09
CA GLY A 361 12.08 -4.26 14.31
C GLY A 361 11.84 -3.43 13.05
N ALA A 362 11.47 -4.04 11.92
CA ALA A 362 11.23 -3.32 10.68
C ALA A 362 9.92 -2.51 10.68
N GLY A 363 8.97 -2.83 11.57
CA GLY A 363 7.70 -2.13 11.69
C GLY A 363 7.42 -1.63 13.11
N ARG A 364 6.39 -0.80 13.25
CA ARG A 364 6.02 -0.21 14.54
C ARG A 364 5.13 -1.15 15.34
N ALA A 365 5.39 -1.22 16.64
CA ALA A 365 4.49 -1.87 17.60
C ALA A 365 3.37 -0.94 18.08
N VAL A 366 3.64 0.37 18.17
CA VAL A 366 2.69 1.40 18.57
C VAL A 366 2.88 2.67 17.71
N PRO A 367 1.84 3.48 17.50
CA PRO A 367 1.97 4.75 16.79
C PRO A 367 3.04 5.67 17.41
N GLY A 368 3.85 6.29 16.56
CA GLY A 368 4.92 7.21 16.98
C GLY A 368 6.23 6.53 17.43
N ALA A 369 6.28 5.21 17.58
CA ALA A 369 7.54 4.50 17.84
C ALA A 369 8.48 4.57 16.62
N GLY A 370 9.79 4.53 16.86
CA GLY A 370 10.78 4.38 15.81
C GLY A 370 10.80 2.95 15.24
N VAL A 371 11.36 2.80 14.03
CA VAL A 371 11.66 1.51 13.40
C VAL A 371 13.17 1.34 13.26
N GLN A 372 13.63 0.11 13.07
CA GLN A 372 15.00 -0.18 12.65
C GLN A 372 15.06 -0.23 11.13
N SER A 373 15.64 0.79 10.51
CA SER A 373 15.72 0.89 9.05
C SER A 373 16.52 -0.25 8.42
N GLU A 374 17.52 -0.77 9.12
CA GLU A 374 18.32 -1.92 8.69
C GLU A 374 17.63 -3.28 8.86
N ALA A 375 16.51 -3.35 9.59
CA ALA A 375 15.87 -4.61 9.92
C ALA A 375 15.02 -5.12 8.76
N GLY A 376 14.94 -6.44 8.63
CA GLY A 376 14.16 -7.09 7.58
C GLY A 376 14.55 -8.54 7.36
N VAL A 377 13.87 -9.15 6.39
CA VAL A 377 14.11 -10.51 5.91
C VAL A 377 14.55 -10.44 4.46
N VAL A 378 15.65 -11.12 4.14
CA VAL A 378 16.10 -11.38 2.77
C VAL A 378 15.83 -12.84 2.46
N LEU A 379 15.10 -13.09 1.37
CA LEU A 379 14.71 -14.40 0.87
C LEU A 379 15.78 -14.89 -0.12
N HIS A 380 16.13 -16.17 -0.04
CA HIS A 380 17.12 -16.79 -0.95
C HIS A 380 16.50 -17.74 -1.96
N ALA A 381 15.18 -17.95 -1.90
CA ALA A 381 14.43 -18.79 -2.80
C ALA A 381 12.96 -18.32 -2.87
N LYS A 382 12.32 -18.57 -4.01
CA LYS A 382 10.90 -18.34 -4.29
C LYS A 382 10.21 -19.65 -4.69
N PRO A 383 8.87 -19.72 -4.63
CA PRO A 383 8.15 -20.88 -5.13
C PRO A 383 8.55 -21.24 -6.56
N GLY A 384 8.84 -22.52 -6.81
CA GLY A 384 9.42 -23.02 -8.06
C GLY A 384 10.93 -23.28 -8.00
N ASP A 385 11.66 -22.65 -7.08
CA ASP A 385 13.10 -22.84 -6.95
C ASP A 385 13.46 -24.19 -6.33
N THR A 386 14.59 -24.75 -6.77
CA THR A 386 15.19 -25.92 -6.13
C THR A 386 16.07 -25.47 -4.97
N VAL A 387 15.83 -26.05 -3.79
CA VAL A 387 16.58 -25.78 -2.56
C VAL A 387 17.33 -27.04 -2.11
N THR A 388 18.53 -26.84 -1.54
CA THR A 388 19.35 -27.93 -0.98
C THR A 388 19.35 -27.83 0.54
N ALA A 389 19.25 -28.97 1.24
CA ALA A 389 19.36 -29.02 2.69
C ALA A 389 20.63 -28.31 3.18
N GLY A 390 20.48 -27.44 4.16
CA GLY A 390 21.57 -26.60 4.69
C GLY A 390 21.85 -25.32 3.90
N ALA A 391 21.26 -25.12 2.72
CA ALA A 391 21.38 -23.85 1.98
C ALA A 391 20.60 -22.73 2.71
N PRO A 392 21.02 -21.46 2.60
CA PRO A 392 20.25 -20.33 3.11
C PRO A 392 18.84 -20.32 2.51
N LEU A 393 17.84 -20.10 3.36
CA LEU A 393 16.46 -19.88 2.96
C LEU A 393 16.04 -18.45 3.29
N TYR A 394 16.42 -17.97 4.48
CA TYR A 394 16.21 -16.60 4.94
C TYR A 394 17.48 -16.03 5.57
N SER A 395 17.73 -14.73 5.38
CA SER A 395 18.61 -13.95 6.24
C SER A 395 17.79 -12.95 7.04
N LEU A 396 17.93 -12.99 8.37
CA LEU A 396 17.19 -12.16 9.31
C LEU A 396 18.10 -11.05 9.81
N HIS A 397 17.79 -9.82 9.45
CA HIS A 397 18.58 -8.62 9.74
C HIS A 397 17.96 -7.87 10.91
N THR A 398 18.75 -7.55 11.94
CA THR A 398 18.29 -6.74 13.08
C THR A 398 19.45 -6.09 13.82
N ARG A 399 19.17 -4.98 14.51
CA ARG A 399 20.05 -4.41 15.54
C ARG A 399 19.93 -5.13 16.88
N THR A 400 18.86 -5.88 17.10
CA THR A 400 18.51 -6.49 18.40
C THR A 400 18.60 -8.01 18.35
N PRO A 401 19.72 -8.63 18.79
CA PRO A 401 19.89 -10.09 18.75
C PRO A 401 18.75 -10.88 19.40
N GLY A 402 18.22 -10.38 20.51
CA GLY A 402 17.12 -11.03 21.24
C GLY A 402 15.81 -11.14 20.44
N ALA A 403 15.64 -10.35 19.37
CA ALA A 403 14.46 -10.40 18.52
C ALA A 403 14.46 -11.61 17.56
N ILE A 404 15.63 -12.18 17.27
CA ILE A 404 15.82 -13.25 16.28
C ILE A 404 14.98 -14.48 16.62
N GLY A 405 14.97 -14.92 17.88
CA GLY A 405 14.22 -16.11 18.28
C GLY A 405 12.71 -16.00 17.99
N GLY A 406 12.13 -14.82 18.22
CA GLY A 406 10.73 -14.55 17.89
C GLY A 406 10.48 -14.51 16.37
N ALA A 407 11.42 -13.98 15.59
CA ALA A 407 11.31 -13.95 14.14
C ALA A 407 11.45 -15.35 13.51
N VAL A 408 12.38 -16.18 13.99
CA VAL A 408 12.52 -17.59 13.56
C VAL A 408 11.24 -18.37 13.86
N ALA A 409 10.67 -18.19 15.05
CA ALA A 409 9.40 -18.85 15.40
C ALA A 409 8.21 -18.38 14.53
N ALA A 410 8.24 -17.15 14.00
CA ALA A 410 7.22 -16.69 13.05
C ALA A 410 7.34 -17.34 11.67
N LEU A 411 8.54 -17.79 11.30
CA LEU A 411 8.84 -18.44 10.02
C LEU A 411 8.64 -19.96 10.07
N ASP A 412 8.26 -20.53 11.21
CA ASP A 412 7.99 -21.95 11.32
C ASP A 412 6.81 -22.34 10.42
N GLY A 413 7.03 -23.33 9.55
CA GLY A 413 6.06 -23.72 8.52
C GLY A 413 5.85 -22.72 7.37
N ALA A 414 6.54 -21.58 7.34
CA ALA A 414 6.33 -20.56 6.32
C ALA A 414 6.74 -21.02 4.91
N ALA A 415 7.76 -21.87 4.80
CA ALA A 415 8.19 -22.48 3.54
C ALA A 415 7.82 -23.96 3.49
N VAL A 416 7.09 -24.35 2.45
CA VAL A 416 6.79 -25.75 2.17
C VAL A 416 7.74 -26.26 1.09
N ILE A 417 8.62 -27.20 1.46
CA ILE A 417 9.56 -27.83 0.54
C ILE A 417 9.13 -29.28 0.30
N SER A 418 8.97 -29.66 -0.96
CA SER A 418 8.60 -31.04 -1.33
C SER A 418 9.71 -31.73 -2.10
N PRO A 419 9.87 -33.06 -1.96
CA PRO A 419 10.85 -33.82 -2.73
C PRO A 419 10.70 -33.61 -4.24
N PRO A 420 11.79 -33.65 -5.02
CA PRO A 420 11.69 -33.58 -6.48
C PRO A 420 10.81 -34.72 -7.02
N GLY A 421 9.79 -34.39 -7.82
CA GLY A 421 8.90 -35.38 -8.44
C GLY A 421 7.81 -35.98 -7.54
N SER A 422 7.60 -35.47 -6.32
CA SER A 422 6.42 -35.84 -5.54
C SER A 422 5.17 -35.19 -6.13
N ALA A 423 4.40 -35.95 -6.91
CA ALA A 423 3.09 -35.54 -7.37
C ALA A 423 2.11 -35.46 -6.18
N THR A 424 1.78 -34.24 -5.75
CA THR A 424 0.61 -34.00 -4.93
C THR A 424 -0.63 -33.90 -5.83
N GLU A 425 -1.84 -34.10 -5.31
CA GLU A 425 -3.09 -33.93 -6.10
C GLU A 425 -3.21 -32.53 -6.76
N ASP A 426 -2.40 -31.56 -6.33
CA ASP A 426 -2.29 -30.19 -6.83
C ASP A 426 -1.21 -29.96 -7.92
N ASP A 427 -0.45 -30.98 -8.37
CA ASP A 427 0.64 -30.84 -9.37
C ASP A 427 0.14 -30.52 -10.81
N SER A 428 -1.18 -30.36 -10.99
CA SER A 428 -1.78 -29.86 -12.24
C SER A 428 -1.86 -28.33 -12.31
N ARG A 429 -1.62 -27.63 -11.20
CA ARG A 429 -1.55 -26.17 -11.15
C ARG A 429 -0.09 -25.70 -11.18
N PRO A 430 0.23 -24.64 -11.94
CA PRO A 430 1.57 -24.07 -11.91
C PRO A 430 1.90 -23.61 -10.48
N LEU A 431 3.14 -23.85 -10.04
CA LEU A 431 3.62 -23.51 -8.69
C LEU A 431 3.60 -22.01 -8.40
N THR A 432 3.57 -21.22 -9.46
CA THR A 432 3.34 -19.77 -9.42
C THR A 432 2.14 -19.48 -10.31
N GLY A 433 1.08 -18.92 -9.71
CA GLY A 433 -0.03 -18.34 -10.48
C GLY A 433 0.38 -17.03 -11.17
N PRO A 434 -0.51 -16.42 -11.97
CA PRO A 434 -0.27 -15.08 -12.49
C PRO A 434 -0.18 -14.07 -11.35
N LEU A 435 0.77 -13.13 -11.44
CA LEU A 435 0.92 -12.06 -10.45
C LEU A 435 -0.24 -11.06 -10.50
N VAL A 436 -0.66 -10.69 -11.71
CA VAL A 436 -1.87 -9.88 -11.95
C VAL A 436 -3.02 -10.83 -12.27
N LEU A 437 -4.00 -10.87 -11.36
CA LEU A 437 -5.12 -11.82 -11.41
C LEU A 437 -6.30 -11.30 -12.23
N ASP A 438 -6.52 -9.99 -12.19
CA ASP A 438 -7.67 -9.36 -12.82
C ASP A 438 -7.40 -7.86 -13.02
N ARG A 439 -8.14 -7.25 -13.94
CA ARG A 439 -8.16 -5.80 -14.17
C ARG A 439 -9.60 -5.32 -14.08
N VAL A 440 -9.84 -4.38 -13.18
CA VAL A 440 -11.15 -3.77 -12.96
C VAL A 440 -11.15 -2.35 -13.50
N THR A 441 -12.07 -2.09 -14.41
CA THR A 441 -12.41 -0.75 -14.91
C THR A 441 -13.91 -0.54 -14.74
N VAL A 442 -14.36 0.69 -15.02
CA VAL A 442 -15.78 1.06 -15.10
C VAL A 442 -16.47 0.32 -16.23
#